data_AF-A0A3N5PS38-F1
#
_entry.id   AF-A0A3N5PS38-F1
#
_cell.length_a   1.000
_cell.length_b   1.000
_cell.length_c   1.000
_cell.angle_alpha   90.00
_cell.angle_beta   90.00
_cell.angle_gamma   90.00
#
_symmetry.space_group_name_H-M   'P 1'
#
loop_
_entity.id
_entity.type
_entity.pdbx_description
1 polymer ?
#
loop_
_entity_poly.entity_id
_entity_poly.type
_entity_poly.pdbx_seq_one_letter_code
_entity_poly.pdbx_strand_id
1 'polypeptide(L)'
;MEFIFFLKGIAIGFAMAVPVGPIGILCIRKTLTEGRLHGFVIGLGAATADLFYGSVAAFGLTFISDILISQKIWIRLVGGALLLFLGIKIFRALPTDPKIQIKNGGILK
;
A
#
# COMPACT_ATOMS: atom_id res chain seq x y z
N MET A 1 -0.73 -31.94 -6.05
CA MET A 1 -0.23 -31.04 -4.99
C MET A 1 0.07 -29.64 -5.53
N GLU A 2 0.65 -29.50 -6.73
CA GLU A 2 0.93 -28.20 -7.39
C GLU A 2 -0.26 -27.23 -7.50
N PHE A 3 -1.44 -27.72 -7.89
CA PHE A 3 -2.63 -26.86 -8.07
C PHE A 3 -3.10 -26.20 -6.76
N ILE A 4 -2.88 -26.86 -5.62
CA ILE A 4 -3.22 -26.32 -4.30
C ILE A 4 -2.30 -25.15 -3.95
N PHE A 5 -1.01 -25.22 -4.29
CA PHE A 5 -0.07 -24.12 -4.05
C PHE A 5 -0.40 -22.91 -4.94
N PHE A 6 -0.75 -23.15 -6.21
CA PHE A 6 -1.19 -22.08 -7.11
C PHE A 6 -2.45 -21.38 -6.60
N LEU A 7 -3.48 -22.15 -6.21
CA LEU A 7 -4.72 -21.59 -5.69
C LEU A 7 -4.52 -20.85 -4.36
N LYS A 8 -3.64 -21.36 -3.48
CA LYS A 8 -3.26 -20.70 -2.23
C LYS A 8 -2.52 -19.38 -2.48
N GLY A 9 -1.65 -19.32 -3.49
CA GLY A 9 -1.00 -18.10 -3.93
C GLY A 9 -2.01 -17.04 -4.39
N ILE A 10 -2.97 -17.42 -5.24
CA ILE A 10 -4.06 -16.53 -5.67
C ILE A 10 -4.88 -16.03 -4.48
N ALA A 11 -5.26 -16.92 -3.56
CA ALA A 11 -6.06 -16.56 -2.39
C ALA A 11 -5.35 -15.55 -1.47
N ILE A 12 -4.05 -15.75 -1.22
CA ILE A 12 -3.25 -14.83 -0.38
C ILE A 12 -3.06 -13.48 -1.10
N GLY A 13 -2.77 -13.49 -2.39
CA GLY A 13 -2.64 -12.26 -3.19
C GLY A 13 -3.94 -11.46 -3.21
N PHE A 14 -5.08 -12.13 -3.37
CA PHE A 14 -6.39 -11.50 -3.30
C PHE A 14 -6.66 -10.91 -1.91
N ALA A 15 -6.41 -11.66 -0.84
CA ALA A 15 -6.59 -11.18 0.53
C ALA A 15 -5.73 -9.93 0.85
N MET A 16 -4.53 -9.82 0.26
CA MET A 16 -3.67 -8.64 0.38
C MET A 16 -4.19 -7.43 -0.42
N ALA A 17 -4.86 -7.66 -1.56
CA ALA A 17 -5.35 -6.61 -2.45
C ALA A 17 -6.75 -6.05 -2.07
N VAL A 18 -7.60 -6.87 -1.43
CA VAL A 18 -8.95 -6.47 -0.97
C VAL A 18 -8.98 -5.25 -0.02
N PRO A 19 -8.10 -5.11 0.99
CA PRO A 19 -8.19 -3.99 1.92
C PRO A 19 -7.88 -2.65 1.24
N VAL A 20 -8.85 -1.75 1.28
CA VAL A 20 -8.69 -0.38 0.74
C VAL A 20 -7.87 0.45 1.72
N GLY A 21 -6.56 0.51 1.47
CA GLY A 21 -5.63 1.31 2.25
C GLY A 21 -5.63 2.81 1.89
N PRO A 22 -4.76 3.62 2.53
CA PRO A 22 -4.60 5.04 2.24
C PRO A 22 -4.29 5.33 0.76
N ILE A 23 -3.54 4.43 0.12
CA ILE A 23 -3.16 4.50 -1.29
C ILE A 23 -4.39 4.33 -2.19
N GLY A 24 -5.31 3.43 -1.83
CA GLY A 24 -6.58 3.24 -2.54
C GLY A 24 -7.46 4.49 -2.47
N ILE A 25 -7.57 5.08 -1.28
CA ILE A 25 -8.32 6.34 -1.08
C ILE A 25 -7.68 7.48 -1.89
N LEU A 26 -6.35 7.56 -1.91
CA LEU A 26 -5.63 8.57 -2.69
C LEU A 26 -5.89 8.40 -4.19
N CYS A 27 -5.84 7.17 -4.71
CA CYS A 27 -6.15 6.86 -6.10
C CYS A 27 -7.58 7.28 -6.47
N ILE A 28 -8.56 6.95 -5.62
CA ILE A 28 -9.97 7.35 -5.82
C ILE A 28 -10.09 8.88 -5.82
N ARG A 29 -9.52 9.57 -4.82
CA ARG A 29 -9.58 11.03 -4.73
C ARG A 29 -8.96 11.70 -5.95
N LYS A 30 -7.74 11.30 -6.33
CA LYS A 30 -7.03 11.83 -7.50
C LYS A 30 -7.78 11.57 -8.81
N THR A 31 -8.39 10.40 -8.95
CA THR A 31 -9.24 10.08 -10.12
C THR A 31 -10.43 11.04 -10.20
N LEU A 32 -11.07 11.34 -9.06
CA LEU A 32 -12.24 12.21 -8.99
C LEU A 32 -11.88 13.70 -9.10
N THR A 33 -10.72 14.14 -8.61
CA THR A 33 -10.33 15.57 -8.60
C THR A 33 -9.50 15.99 -9.80
N GLU A 34 -8.62 15.12 -10.32
CA GLU A 34 -7.69 15.41 -11.42
C GLU A 34 -8.01 14.61 -12.69
N GLY A 35 -9.03 13.76 -12.66
CA GLY A 35 -9.50 12.97 -13.79
C GLY A 35 -8.88 11.57 -13.91
N ARG A 36 -9.42 10.77 -14.83
CA ARG A 36 -9.13 9.32 -14.97
C ARG A 36 -7.66 9.00 -15.30
N LEU A 37 -6.98 9.86 -16.05
CA LEU A 37 -5.58 9.65 -16.43
C LEU A 37 -4.64 9.71 -15.21
N HIS A 38 -4.85 10.67 -14.31
CA HIS A 38 -4.03 10.82 -13.10
C HIS A 38 -4.21 9.63 -12.16
N GLY A 39 -5.44 9.15 -11.99
CA GLY A 39 -5.74 7.92 -11.26
C GLY A 39 -5.04 6.68 -11.83
N PHE A 40 -5.08 6.53 -13.16
CA PHE A 40 -4.44 5.39 -13.84
C PHE A 40 -2.92 5.38 -13.66
N VAL A 41 -2.26 6.54 -13.78
CA VAL A 41 -0.80 6.65 -13.57
C VAL A 41 -0.42 6.31 -12.13
N ILE A 42 -1.18 6.79 -11.14
CA ILE A 42 -0.93 6.48 -9.72
C ILE A 42 -1.14 4.99 -9.45
N GLY A 43 -2.21 4.40 -9.97
CA GLY A 43 -2.49 2.97 -9.84
C GLY A 43 -1.42 2.09 -10.49
N LEU A 44 -0.97 2.46 -11.70
CA LEU A 44 0.10 1.74 -12.41
C LEU A 44 1.44 1.86 -11.68
N GLY A 45 1.73 3.04 -11.13
CA GLY A 45 2.92 3.25 -10.29
C GLY A 45 2.90 2.39 -9.03
N ALA A 46 1.76 2.34 -8.33
CA ALA A 46 1.58 1.49 -7.15
C ALA A 46 1.76 0.00 -7.49
N ALA A 47 1.09 -0.49 -8.55
CA ALA A 47 1.22 -1.88 -8.99
C ALA A 47 2.66 -2.23 -9.40
N THR A 48 3.37 -1.29 -10.05
CA THR A 48 4.78 -1.48 -10.44
C THR A 48 5.69 -1.56 -9.22
N ALA A 49 5.45 -0.71 -8.22
CA ALA A 49 6.18 -0.74 -6.96
C ALA A 49 5.97 -2.06 -6.20
N ASP A 50 4.73 -2.54 -6.14
CA ASP A 50 4.39 -3.82 -5.51
C ASP A 50 5.03 -5.01 -6.25
N LEU A 51 5.02 -4.99 -7.59
CA LEU A 51 5.65 -6.03 -8.41
C LEU A 51 7.16 -6.03 -8.25
N PHE A 52 7.79 -4.85 -8.23
CA PHE A 52 9.22 -4.72 -8.01
C PHE A 52 9.62 -5.21 -6.61
N TYR A 53 8.91 -4.76 -5.57
CA TYR A 53 9.13 -5.21 -4.19
C TYR A 53 8.93 -6.72 -4.04
N GLY A 54 7.86 -7.26 -4.62
CA GLY A 54 7.57 -8.70 -4.63
C GLY A 54 8.62 -9.50 -5.37
N SER A 55 9.17 -8.98 -6.48
CA SER A 55 10.26 -9.62 -7.23
C SER A 55 11.54 -9.67 -6.40
N VAL A 56 11.94 -8.53 -5.80
CA VAL A 56 13.10 -8.47 -4.92
C VAL A 56 12.94 -9.41 -3.73
N ALA A 57 11.74 -9.47 -3.13
CA ALA A 57 11.45 -10.40 -2.06
C ALA A 57 11.55 -11.86 -2.54
N ALA A 58 10.94 -12.22 -3.67
CA ALA A 58 10.95 -13.59 -4.19
C ALA A 58 12.37 -14.10 -4.54
N PHE A 59 13.18 -13.27 -5.19
CA PHE A 59 14.56 -13.63 -5.55
C PHE A 59 15.54 -13.49 -4.38
N GLY A 60 15.32 -12.52 -3.49
CA GLY A 60 16.22 -12.22 -2.37
C GLY A 60 15.96 -13.04 -1.10
N LEU A 61 14.77 -13.64 -0.94
CA LEU A 61 14.40 -14.33 0.30
C LEU A 61 15.35 -15.48 0.63
N THR A 62 15.78 -16.25 -0.37
CA THR A 62 16.72 -17.37 -0.16
C THR A 62 18.06 -16.91 0.40
N PHE A 63 18.54 -15.73 -0.02
CA PHE A 63 19.81 -15.16 0.44
C PHE A 63 19.70 -14.50 1.82
N ILE A 64 18.53 -13.92 2.15
CA ILE A 64 18.29 -13.22 3.42
C ILE A 64 17.70 -14.15 4.51
N SER A 65 17.28 -15.37 4.18
CA SER A 65 16.57 -16.27 5.11
C SER A 65 17.32 -16.53 6.43
N ASP A 66 18.62 -16.80 6.40
CA ASP A 66 19.42 -17.04 7.60
C ASP A 66 19.52 -15.80 8.51
N ILE A 67 19.72 -14.62 7.92
CA ILE A 67 19.76 -13.35 8.65
C ILE A 67 18.37 -13.02 9.23
N LEU A 68 17.31 -13.30 8.48
CA LEU A 68 15.93 -13.06 8.88
C LEU A 68 15.53 -13.90 10.10
N ILE A 69 16.02 -15.14 10.19
CA ILE A 69 15.76 -16.04 11.33
C ILE A 69 16.52 -15.56 12.57
N SER A 70 17.78 -15.16 12.43
CA SER A 70 18.60 -14.66 13.54
C SER A 70 18.09 -13.33 14.11
N GLN A 71 17.61 -12.42 13.24
CA GLN A 71 17.16 -11.07 13.62
C GLN A 71 15.64 -10.91 13.70
N LYS A 72 14.88 -12.02 13.62
CA LYS A 72 13.41 -12.04 13.60
C LYS A 72 12.80 -11.23 14.73
N ILE A 73 13.38 -11.33 15.93
CA ILE A 73 12.89 -10.64 17.12
C ILE A 73 13.03 -9.12 16.96
N TRP A 74 14.17 -8.65 16.44
CA TRP A 74 14.45 -7.23 16.24
C TRP A 74 13.55 -6.63 15.15
N ILE A 75 13.39 -7.34 14.03
CA ILE A 75 12.52 -6.93 12.93
C ILE A 75 11.06 -6.83 13.40
N ARG A 76 10.58 -7.81 14.18
CA ARG A 76 9.23 -7.79 14.71
C ARG A 76 9.03 -6.68 15.74
N LEU A 77 10.03 -6.42 16.58
CA LEU A 77 9.99 -5.34 17.57
C LEU A 77 9.93 -3.96 16.88
N VAL A 78 10.82 -3.71 15.92
CA VAL A 78 10.87 -2.44 15.18
C VAL A 78 9.60 -2.25 14.33
N GLY A 79 9.19 -3.29 13.58
CA GLY A 79 7.97 -3.23 12.76
C GLY A 79 6.71 -3.02 13.61
N GLY A 80 6.58 -3.75 14.72
CA GLY A 80 5.47 -3.60 15.66
C GLY A 80 5.46 -2.22 16.34
N ALA A 81 6.63 -1.73 16.78
CA ALA A 81 6.77 -0.40 17.36
C ALA A 81 6.42 0.70 16.36
N LEU A 82 6.84 0.58 15.10
CA LEU A 82 6.46 1.52 14.03
C LEU A 82 4.96 1.52 13.76
N LEU A 83 4.32 0.34 13.71
CA LEU A 83 2.87 0.23 13.53
C LEU A 83 2.09 0.81 14.71
N LEU A 84 2.52 0.54 15.95
CA LEU A 84 1.94 1.15 17.15
C LEU A 84 2.10 2.66 17.14
N PHE A 85 3.30 3.15 16.82
CA PHE A 85 3.58 4.57 16.70
C PHE A 85 2.68 5.24 15.66
N LEU A 86 2.56 4.63 14.46
CA LEU A 86 1.73 5.16 13.39
C LEU A 86 0.24 5.12 13.78
N GLY A 87 -0.21 4.04 14.43
CA GLY A 87 -1.57 3.90 14.93
C GLY A 87 -1.91 4.96 15.98
N ILE A 88 -1.04 5.18 16.98
CA ILE A 88 -1.20 6.23 17.99
C ILE A 88 -1.18 7.61 17.34
N LYS A 89 -0.26 7.84 16.39
CA LYS A 89 -0.17 9.11 15.66
C LYS A 89 -1.44 9.41 14.88
N ILE A 90 -2.01 8.42 14.19
CA ILE A 90 -3.29 8.57 13.47
C ILE A 90 -4.44 8.78 14.45
N PHE A 91 -4.47 8.05 15.57
CA PHE A 91 -5.52 8.20 16.60
C PHE A 91 -5.50 9.57 17.28
N ARG A 92 -4.31 10.16 17.44
CA ARG A 92 -4.13 11.51 17.99
C ARG A 92 -4.20 12.61 16.93
N ALA A 93 -4.20 12.26 15.65
CA ALA A 93 -4.38 13.23 14.58
C ALA A 93 -5.83 13.70 14.63
N LEU A 94 -6.02 14.97 14.99
CA LEU A 94 -7.32 15.62 14.90
C LEU A 94 -7.80 15.50 13.44
N PRO A 95 -9.08 15.16 13.19
CA PRO A 95 -9.62 15.14 11.83
C PRO A 95 -9.39 16.53 11.24
N THR A 96 -8.35 16.65 10.42
CA THR A 96 -8.16 17.86 9.63
C THR A 96 -9.22 17.73 8.56
N ASP A 97 -10.32 18.46 8.76
CA ASP A 97 -11.36 18.65 7.76
C ASP A 97 -10.63 18.90 6.44
N PRO A 98 -10.70 17.97 5.47
CA PRO A 98 -9.97 18.13 4.24
C PRO A 98 -10.54 19.38 3.61
N LYS A 99 -9.83 20.52 3.73
CA LYS A 99 -10.19 21.77 3.05
C LYS A 99 -10.30 21.41 1.58
N ILE A 100 -11.52 21.16 1.12
CA ILE A 100 -11.83 20.96 -0.28
C ILE A 100 -11.54 22.32 -0.89
N GLN A 101 -10.34 22.49 -1.43
CA GLN A 101 -10.08 23.60 -2.33
C GLN A 101 -10.91 23.31 -3.58
N ILE A 102 -12.17 23.74 -3.54
CA ILE A 102 -12.97 23.93 -4.74
C ILE A 102 -12.21 24.98 -5.53
N LYS A 103 -11.32 24.52 -6.42
CA LYS A 103 -10.72 25.36 -7.44
C LYS A 103 -11.88 25.70 -8.36
N ASN A 104 -12.57 26.80 -8.08
CA ASN A 104 -13.48 27.47 -8.99
C ASN A 104 -12.66 27.94 -10.20
N GLY A 105 -12.32 27.01 -11.09
CA GLY A 105 -11.91 27.30 -12.44
C GLY A 105 -13.15 27.78 -13.17
N GLY A 106 -13.24 29.09 -13.38
CA GLY A 106 -14.33 29.73 -14.08
C GLY A 106 -14.60 29.07 -15.43
N ILE A 107 -15.74 28.40 -15.54
CA ILE A 107 -16.47 28.25 -16.80
C ILE A 107 -17.68 29.18 -16.68
N LEU A 108 -17.37 30.47 -16.75
CA LEU A 108 -18.28 31.53 -17.16
C LEU A 108 -17.42 32.55 -17.93
N LYS A 109 -17.01 32.15 -19.13
CA LYS A 109 -16.86 33.02 -20.30
C LYS A 109 -16.67 32.16 -21.55
#